data_AF-A0A920KRS0-F1
#
_entry.id   AF-A0A920KRS0-F1
#
_cell.length_a   1.000
_cell.length_b   1.000
_cell.length_c   1.000
_cell.angle_alpha   90.00
_cell.angle_beta   90.00
_cell.angle_gamma   90.00
#
_symmetry.space_group_name_H-M   'P 1'
#
loop_
_entity.id
_entity.type
_entity.pdbx_description
1 polymer ?
#
loop_
_entity_poly.entity_id
_entity_poly.type
_entity_poly.pdbx_seq_one_letter_code
_entity_poly.pdbx_strand_id
1 'polypeptide(L)'
;MNSSQVNKIYTQETSLFFNNSGTFSKGSLPIDAQFSSVYSIFIKDLNDDGYKDIILAGNLYSVKPEVGRYDANYGQVYISENGNNFIKLSNKESGIGLTGEVRDIIGVNVNTYDELLVLNNNDSLQTFSFIK
;
A
#
# COMPACT_ATOMS: atom_id res chain seq x y z
N MET A 1 -17.42 -5.52 -41.14
CA MET A 1 -16.01 -5.31 -40.77
C MET A 1 -16.02 -4.64 -39.41
N ASN A 2 -15.51 -5.34 -38.40
CA ASN A 2 -15.66 -4.99 -36.99
C ASN A 2 -14.92 -3.68 -36.67
N SER A 3 -15.66 -2.70 -36.14
CA SER A 3 -15.13 -1.44 -35.60
C SER A 3 -14.19 -1.74 -34.42
N SER A 4 -12.95 -1.23 -34.46
CA SER A 4 -12.07 -1.27 -33.30
C SER A 4 -12.48 -0.19 -32.28
N GLN A 5 -12.34 -0.51 -30.99
CA GLN A 5 -12.43 0.48 -29.92
C GLN A 5 -11.01 0.83 -29.48
N VAL A 6 -10.74 2.13 -29.34
CA VAL A 6 -9.46 2.65 -28.81
C VAL A 6 -9.73 3.21 -27.42
N ASN A 7 -9.18 2.55 -26.40
CA ASN A 7 -9.23 3.01 -25.02
C ASN A 7 -7.97 3.83 -24.69
N LYS A 8 -8.13 4.90 -23.92
CA LYS A 8 -7.04 5.78 -23.47
C LYS A 8 -6.90 5.72 -21.95
N ILE A 9 -5.67 5.72 -21.47
CA ILE A 9 -5.34 5.81 -20.05
C ILE A 9 -4.76 7.21 -19.80
N TYR A 10 -5.34 7.94 -18.86
CA TYR A 10 -4.96 9.33 -18.57
C TYR A 10 -4.19 9.46 -17.24
N THR A 11 -4.44 8.55 -16.30
CA THR A 11 -3.88 8.59 -14.94
C THR A 11 -3.35 7.21 -14.59
N GLN A 12 -2.09 7.16 -14.13
CA GLN A 12 -1.39 5.92 -13.76
C GLN A 12 -0.82 6.01 -12.33
N GLU A 13 -1.32 6.95 -11.53
CA GLU A 13 -0.87 7.18 -10.16
C GLU A 13 -1.73 6.38 -9.16
N THR A 14 -1.10 5.89 -8.09
CA THR A 14 -1.82 5.41 -6.91
C THR A 14 -2.65 6.56 -6.35
N SER A 15 -3.97 6.40 -6.31
CA SER A 15 -4.91 7.47 -5.98
C SER A 15 -5.79 7.11 -4.79
N LEU A 16 -6.02 8.09 -3.92
CA LEU A 16 -6.97 8.02 -2.83
C LEU A 16 -8.25 8.78 -3.22
N PHE A 17 -9.41 8.20 -2.93
CA PHE A 17 -10.71 8.85 -3.14
C PHE A 17 -11.57 8.76 -1.88
N PHE A 18 -11.99 9.92 -1.37
CA PHE A 18 -12.94 9.99 -0.27
C PHE A 18 -14.38 9.91 -0.80
N ASN A 19 -15.20 9.06 -0.19
CA ASN A 19 -16.62 8.95 -0.52
C ASN A 19 -17.43 9.97 0.28
N ASN A 20 -17.96 10.96 -0.43
CA ASN A 20 -18.85 12.00 0.08
C ASN A 20 -20.29 11.68 -0.34
N SER A 21 -20.86 10.63 0.26
CA SER A 21 -22.26 10.24 0.07
C SER A 21 -22.67 10.06 -1.39
N GLY A 22 -21.89 9.29 -2.15
CA GLY A 22 -22.17 8.99 -3.56
C GLY A 22 -21.41 9.86 -4.57
N THR A 23 -20.62 10.81 -4.09
CA THR A 23 -19.59 11.49 -4.89
C THR A 23 -18.21 11.18 -4.36
N PHE A 24 -17.18 11.25 -5.22
CA PHE A 24 -15.80 10.99 -4.81
C PHE A 24 -14.94 12.24 -5.00
N SER A 25 -14.19 12.60 -3.96
CA SER A 25 -13.15 13.63 -4.06
C SER A 25 -11.77 12.97 -3.98
N LYS A 26 -10.90 13.31 -4.93
CA LYS A 26 -9.52 12.82 -4.93
C LYS A 26 -8.75 13.43 -3.74
N GLY A 27 -8.17 12.59 -2.91
CA GLY A 27 -7.26 12.96 -1.83
C GLY A 27 -5.80 12.98 -2.30
N SER A 28 -4.94 13.59 -1.49
CA SER A 28 -3.49 13.58 -1.71
C SER A 28 -2.85 12.39 -1.01
N LEU A 29 -1.98 11.68 -1.71
CA LEU A 29 -1.02 10.74 -1.12
C LEU A 29 0.38 11.33 -1.23
N PRO A 30 1.28 11.06 -0.26
CA PRO A 30 2.67 11.48 -0.39
C PRO A 30 3.33 10.91 -1.65
N ILE A 31 4.32 11.61 -2.19
CA ILE A 31 4.98 11.27 -3.46
C ILE A 31 5.56 9.84 -3.46
N ASP A 32 5.98 9.36 -2.29
CA ASP A 32 6.51 8.00 -2.12
C ASP A 32 5.51 6.92 -2.55
N ALA A 33 4.20 7.15 -2.44
CA ALA A 33 3.16 6.21 -2.86
C ALA A 33 3.19 5.91 -4.37
N GLN A 34 3.96 6.69 -5.12
CA GLN A 34 4.14 6.58 -6.57
C GLN A 34 5.47 5.94 -6.97
N PHE A 35 6.36 5.63 -6.02
CA PHE A 35 7.72 5.14 -6.32
C PHE A 35 7.76 3.71 -6.85
N SER A 36 6.74 2.90 -6.58
CA SER A 36 6.66 1.52 -7.04
C SER A 36 5.19 1.10 -7.17
N SER A 37 4.96 -0.03 -7.83
CA SER A 37 3.64 -0.63 -7.97
C SER A 37 3.07 -1.05 -6.62
N VAL A 38 1.81 -0.71 -6.39
CA VAL A 38 1.01 -1.18 -5.24
C VAL A 38 0.21 -2.41 -5.65
N TYR A 39 0.41 -3.52 -4.95
CA TYR A 39 -0.34 -4.77 -5.13
C TYR A 39 -1.20 -5.12 -3.92
N SER A 40 -0.90 -4.57 -2.75
CA SER A 40 -1.68 -4.76 -1.53
C SER A 40 -1.86 -3.45 -0.77
N ILE A 41 -3.05 -3.29 -0.21
CA ILE A 41 -3.46 -2.15 0.62
C ILE A 41 -4.05 -2.72 1.89
N PHE A 42 -3.38 -2.48 3.02
CA PHE A 42 -3.90 -2.84 4.34
C PHE A 42 -4.33 -1.58 5.08
N ILE A 43 -5.56 -1.60 5.63
CA ILE A 43 -6.19 -0.44 6.27
C ILE A 43 -6.51 -0.78 7.72
N LYS A 44 -5.96 0.00 8.66
CA LYS A 44 -6.17 -0.19 10.09
C LYS A 44 -5.88 1.11 10.83
N ASP A 45 -6.50 1.30 11.99
CA ASP A 45 -6.11 2.34 12.94
C ASP A 45 -4.88 1.83 13.70
N LEU A 46 -3.69 2.35 13.38
CA LEU A 46 -2.40 1.85 13.88
C LEU A 46 -1.95 2.58 15.14
N ASN A 47 -2.42 3.81 15.35
CA ASN A 47 -2.07 4.66 16.48
C ASN A 47 -3.23 4.81 17.51
N ASP A 48 -4.35 4.11 17.29
CA ASP A 48 -5.56 4.11 18.12
C ASP A 48 -6.18 5.53 18.28
N ASP A 49 -6.08 6.38 17.24
CA ASP A 49 -6.62 7.74 17.25
C ASP A 49 -8.06 7.85 16.70
N GLY A 50 -8.62 6.74 16.24
CA GLY A 50 -9.97 6.64 15.67
C GLY A 50 -10.03 6.87 14.16
N TYR A 51 -8.91 7.22 13.51
CA TYR A 51 -8.79 7.35 12.06
C TYR A 51 -8.10 6.12 11.44
N LYS A 52 -8.35 5.90 10.16
CA LYS A 52 -7.77 4.75 9.44
C LYS A 52 -6.46 5.15 8.77
N ASP A 53 -5.43 4.38 9.06
CA ASP A 53 -4.11 4.46 8.45
C ASP A 53 -3.99 3.46 7.30
N ILE A 54 -2.92 3.63 6.51
CA ILE A 54 -2.70 2.88 5.28
C ILE A 54 -1.31 2.25 5.31
N ILE A 55 -1.24 0.97 4.98
CA ILE A 55 0.01 0.29 4.62
C ILE A 55 -0.09 -0.11 3.15
N LEU A 56 0.78 0.46 2.31
CA LEU A 56 0.91 0.10 0.91
C LEU A 56 2.10 -0.83 0.71
N ALA A 57 1.88 -1.90 -0.03
CA ALA A 57 2.93 -2.84 -0.39
C ALA A 57 2.81 -3.31 -1.84
N GLY A 58 3.93 -3.79 -2.39
CA GLY A 58 3.93 -4.35 -3.73
C GLY A 58 5.34 -4.67 -4.21
N ASN A 59 5.77 -3.96 -5.25
CA ASN A 59 6.91 -4.27 -6.12
C ASN A 59 6.63 -5.24 -7.27
N LEU A 60 7.37 -5.02 -8.34
CA LEU A 60 7.40 -5.85 -9.53
C LEU A 60 8.83 -6.02 -10.02
N TYR A 61 9.34 -7.24 -9.92
CA TYR A 61 10.70 -7.58 -10.34
C TYR A 61 10.74 -8.14 -11.76
N SER A 62 9.63 -8.73 -12.20
CA SER A 62 9.48 -9.34 -13.53
C SER A 62 9.16 -8.28 -14.59
N VAL A 63 10.12 -7.39 -14.84
CA VAL A 63 10.05 -6.34 -15.85
C VAL A 63 11.17 -6.49 -16.87
N LYS A 64 11.04 -5.80 -18.00
CA LYS A 64 12.09 -5.76 -19.02
C LYS A 64 13.39 -5.19 -18.42
N PRO A 65 14.56 -5.77 -18.70
CA PRO A 65 15.83 -5.32 -18.12
C PRO A 65 16.09 -3.82 -18.29
N GLU A 66 15.68 -3.24 -19.42
CA GLU A 66 15.89 -1.83 -19.76
C GLU A 66 15.06 -0.87 -18.88
N VAL A 67 13.98 -1.35 -18.28
CA VAL A 67 13.07 -0.56 -17.44
C VAL A 67 13.50 -0.56 -15.98
N GLY A 68 14.26 -1.58 -15.55
CA GLY A 68 14.65 -1.76 -14.15
C GLY A 68 13.47 -2.17 -13.26
N ARG A 69 13.77 -2.85 -12.15
CA ARG A 69 12.74 -3.34 -11.22
C ARG A 69 12.00 -2.18 -10.58
N TYR A 70 10.70 -2.38 -10.33
CA TYR A 70 9.93 -1.49 -9.46
C TYR A 70 10.06 -2.02 -8.04
N ASP A 71 11.16 -1.69 -7.36
CA ASP A 71 11.55 -2.28 -6.07
C ASP A 71 11.64 -1.25 -4.92
N ALA A 72 11.00 -0.09 -5.09
CA ALA A 72 11.05 1.02 -4.13
C ALA A 72 9.89 1.02 -3.09
N ASN A 73 9.11 -0.06 -2.97
CA ASN A 73 8.12 -0.21 -1.91
C ASN A 73 8.62 -1.19 -0.83
N TYR A 74 8.99 -0.66 0.33
CA TYR A 74 9.47 -1.42 1.49
C TYR A 74 8.42 -1.52 2.61
N GLY A 75 7.14 -1.46 2.26
CA GLY A 75 6.03 -1.33 3.21
C GLY A 75 5.85 0.12 3.64
N GLN A 76 5.14 0.88 2.82
CA GLN A 76 4.92 2.31 3.06
C GLN A 76 3.77 2.50 4.03
N VAL A 77 4.08 2.99 5.23
CA VAL A 77 3.09 3.24 6.29
C VAL A 77 2.73 4.72 6.29
N TYR A 78 1.44 4.99 6.23
CA TYR A 78 0.88 6.33 6.22
C TYR A 78 -0.09 6.49 7.39
N ILE A 79 0.26 7.35 8.34
CA ILE A 79 -0.62 7.72 9.44
C ILE A 79 -1.54 8.84 8.98
N SER A 80 -2.82 8.70 9.28
CA SER A 80 -3.81 9.71 8.99
C SER A 80 -3.75 10.85 10.00
N GLU A 81 -3.79 12.09 9.52
CA GLU A 81 -4.09 13.25 10.35
C GLU A 81 -5.55 13.63 10.14
N ASN A 82 -6.39 13.35 11.13
CA ASN A 82 -7.82 13.66 11.15
C ASN A 82 -8.62 13.06 9.98
N GLY A 83 -8.19 11.92 9.44
CA GLY A 83 -8.91 11.16 8.42
C GLY A 83 -8.76 11.66 6.98
N ASN A 84 -8.07 12.78 6.74
CA ASN A 84 -8.04 13.43 5.42
C ASN A 84 -6.63 13.67 4.85
N ASN A 85 -5.63 13.79 5.73
CA ASN A 85 -4.22 13.96 5.34
C ASN A 85 -3.44 12.72 5.77
N PHE A 86 -2.35 12.41 5.06
CA PHE A 86 -1.54 11.22 5.32
C PHE A 86 -0.07 11.59 5.39
N ILE A 87 0.57 11.26 6.52
CA ILE A 87 2.00 11.43 6.74
C ILE A 87 2.67 10.07 6.63
N LYS A 88 3.72 9.99 5.80
CA LYS A 88 4.54 8.79 5.69
C LYS A 88 5.44 8.66 6.92
N LEU A 89 5.41 7.50 7.57
CA LEU A 89 6.43 7.12 8.54
C LEU A 89 7.65 6.51 7.84
N SER A 90 8.85 6.76 8.37
CA SER A 90 10.01 5.97 7.97
C SER A 90 9.85 4.52 8.43
N ASN A 91 10.51 3.59 7.73
CA ASN A 91 10.53 2.17 8.12
C ASN A 91 11.02 1.95 9.56
N LYS A 92 11.90 2.84 10.05
CA LYS A 92 12.39 2.80 11.43
C LYS A 92 11.31 3.19 12.44
N GLU A 93 10.51 4.21 12.12
CA GLU A 93 9.41 4.67 12.99
C GLU A 93 8.24 3.69 12.96
N SER A 94 7.90 3.13 11.80
CA SER A 94 6.80 2.18 11.68
C SER A 94 7.15 0.77 12.14
N GLY A 95 8.44 0.41 12.19
CA GLY A 95 8.89 -0.96 12.42
C GLY A 95 8.64 -1.90 11.23
N ILE A 96 8.15 -1.39 10.10
CA ILE A 96 7.85 -2.16 8.89
C ILE A 96 8.99 -1.98 7.88
N GLY A 97 9.57 -3.11 7.46
CA GLY A 97 10.61 -3.16 6.46
C GLY A 97 10.39 -4.35 5.53
N LEU A 98 9.37 -4.25 4.68
CA LEU A 98 9.04 -5.32 3.73
C LEU A 98 10.13 -5.43 2.66
N THR A 99 10.36 -6.65 2.23
CA THR A 99 11.22 -6.96 1.08
C THR A 99 10.48 -7.87 0.11
N GLY A 100 10.97 -7.99 -1.13
CA GLY A 100 10.38 -8.89 -2.12
C GLY A 100 9.21 -8.28 -2.92
N GLU A 101 8.55 -9.14 -3.66
CA GLU A 101 7.35 -8.84 -4.47
C GLU A 101 6.09 -9.16 -3.68
N VAL A 102 5.65 -8.23 -2.84
CA VAL A 102 4.43 -8.41 -2.03
C VAL A 102 3.21 -8.51 -2.95
N ARG A 103 2.32 -9.46 -2.65
CA ARG A 103 1.05 -9.70 -3.34
C ARG A 103 -0.15 -9.53 -2.46
N ASP A 104 0.00 -9.77 -1.16
CA ASP A 104 -1.06 -9.47 -0.21
C ASP A 104 -0.51 -9.25 1.21
N ILE A 105 -1.28 -8.51 2.03
CA ILE A 105 -1.05 -8.28 3.45
C ILE A 105 -2.35 -8.56 4.17
N ILE A 106 -2.30 -9.50 5.10
CA ILE A 106 -3.46 -9.91 5.89
C ILE A 106 -3.15 -9.68 7.36
N GLY A 107 -3.99 -8.90 8.03
CA GLY A 107 -3.96 -8.78 9.49
C GLY A 107 -4.70 -9.95 10.13
N VAL A 108 -4.04 -10.65 11.05
CA VAL A 108 -4.64 -11.71 11.85
C VAL A 108 -4.48 -11.39 13.34
N ASN A 109 -5.49 -11.72 14.12
CA ASN A 109 -5.40 -11.59 15.57
C ASN A 109 -4.83 -12.88 16.15
N VAL A 110 -3.70 -12.78 16.84
CA VAL A 110 -3.04 -13.90 17.51
C VAL A 110 -3.09 -13.66 19.01
N ASN A 111 -4.20 -14.10 19.62
CA ASN A 111 -4.52 -13.90 21.03
C ASN A 111 -4.52 -12.41 21.45
N THR A 112 -3.41 -11.93 22.00
CA THR A 112 -3.30 -10.60 22.62
C THR A 112 -2.64 -9.58 21.70
N TYR A 113 -2.15 -9.98 20.53
CA TYR A 113 -1.51 -9.07 19.57
C TYR A 113 -2.05 -9.29 18.16
N ASP A 114 -1.88 -8.27 17.33
CA ASP A 114 -2.20 -8.35 15.91
C ASP A 114 -0.91 -8.59 15.12
N GLU A 115 -0.99 -9.53 14.18
CA GLU A 115 0.12 -9.92 13.32
C GLU A 115 -0.24 -9.66 11.86
N LEU A 116 0.68 -9.06 11.11
CA LEU A 116 0.59 -8.96 9.67
C LEU A 116 1.26 -10.18 9.04
N LEU A 117 0.52 -10.87 8.19
CA LEU A 117 1.04 -11.88 7.28
C LEU A 117 1.28 -11.20 5.93
N VAL A 118 2.51 -11.22 5.45
CA VAL A 118 2.92 -10.59 4.19
C VAL A 118 3.28 -11.67 3.18
N LEU A 119 2.42 -11.82 2.17
CA LEU A 119 2.51 -12.85 1.15
C LEU A 119 3.32 -12.33 -0.04
N ASN A 120 4.41 -13.01 -0.35
CA ASN A 120 5.33 -12.64 -1.43
C ASN A 120 5.19 -13.59 -2.61
N ASN A 121 5.36 -13.06 -3.82
CA ASN A 121 5.40 -13.86 -5.04
C ASN A 121 6.66 -14.75 -5.04
N ASN A 122 6.47 -16.07 -5.07
CA ASN A 122 7.56 -17.06 -5.11
C ASN A 122 8.63 -16.91 -4.01
N ASP A 123 8.26 -16.41 -2.84
CA ASP A 123 9.17 -16.22 -1.72
C ASP A 123 8.49 -16.60 -0.38
N SER A 124 9.26 -16.57 0.69
CA SER A 124 8.81 -16.91 2.03
C SER A 124 7.79 -15.90 2.57
N LEU A 125 6.92 -16.39 3.46
CA LEU A 125 6.02 -15.55 4.25
C LEU A 125 6.87 -14.66 5.19
N GLN A 126 6.58 -13.36 5.22
CA GLN A 126 7.11 -12.44 6.23
C GLN A 126 6.01 -12.14 7.26
N THR A 127 6.37 -11.95 8.53
CA THR A 127 5.43 -11.54 9.58
C THR A 127 5.91 -10.34 10.37
N PHE A 128 4.96 -9.52 10.82
CA PHE A 128 5.21 -8.34 11.65
C PHE A 128 4.17 -8.25 12.76
N SER A 129 4.59 -8.16 14.01
CA SER A 129 3.69 -8.00 15.15
C SER A 129 3.55 -6.54 15.52
N PHE A 130 2.31 -6.08 15.74
CA PHE A 130 2.06 -4.82 16.42
C PHE A 130 2.05 -5.08 17.92
N ILE A 131 3.06 -4.57 18.62
CA ILE A 131 3.07 -4.57 20.08
C ILE A 131 2.31 -3.32 20.51
N LYS A 132 1.19 -3.52 21.20
CA LYS A 132 0.46 -2.45 21.88
C LYS A 132 1.24 -1.93 23.08
#